data_AF-A0A3M0NIC7-F1
#
_entry.id   AF-A0A3M0NIC7-F1
#
_cell.length_a   1.000
_cell.length_b   1.000
_cell.length_c   1.000
_cell.angle_alpha   90.00
_cell.angle_beta   90.00
_cell.angle_gamma   90.00
#
_symmetry.space_group_name_H-M   'P 1'
#
loop_
_entity.id
_entity.type
_entity.pdbx_description
1 polymer ?
#
loop_
_entity_poly.entity_id
_entity_poly.type
_entity_poly.pdbx_seq_one_letter_code
_entity_poly.pdbx_strand_id
1 'polypeptide(L)' 'MTTDLCANKNWLSGIPQKRNVFGLMTGMSGTAYELLRTIYLKKVPSILELELYKN' A
#
# COMPACT_ATOMS: atom_id res chain seq x y z
N MET A 1 14.67 11.90 -0.99
CA MET A 1 14.17 11.85 0.40
C MET A 1 12.89 10.99 0.38
N THR A 2 13.03 9.66 0.42
CA THR A 2 11.91 8.71 0.17
C THR A 2 11.96 7.46 1.05
N THR A 3 12.72 7.46 2.14
CA THR A 3 13.01 6.24 2.92
C THR A 3 12.27 6.11 4.25
N ASP A 4 11.52 7.12 4.70
CA ASP A 4 10.92 7.10 6.04
C ASP A 4 9.89 5.98 6.25
N LEU A 5 9.10 5.64 5.22
CA LEU A 5 8.12 4.55 5.33
C LEU A 5 8.81 3.18 5.50
N CYS A 6 9.94 2.97 4.82
CA CYS A 6 10.67 1.70 4.85
C CYS A 6 11.57 1.55 6.08
N ALA A 7 12.01 2.67 6.67
CA ALA A 7 12.88 2.70 7.84
C ALA A 7 12.10 2.67 9.16
N ASN A 8 10.84 3.10 9.17
CA ASN A 8 10.03 3.15 10.38
C ASN A 8 9.50 1.76 10.77
N LYS A 9 10.03 1.23 11.88
CA LYS A 9 9.69 -0.10 12.42
C LYS A 9 8.24 -0.27 12.89
N ASN A 10 7.46 0.81 12.94
CA ASN A 10 6.07 0.76 13.38
C ASN A 10 5.11 0.23 12.29
N TRP A 11 5.54 0.19 11.03
CA TRP A 11 4.75 -0.37 9.94
C TRP A 11 4.92 -1.89 9.89
N LEU A 12 3.81 -2.61 10.07
CA LEU A 12 3.77 -4.06 9.95
C LEU A 12 3.49 -4.45 8.50
N SER A 13 4.41 -5.20 7.88
CA SER A 13 4.25 -5.75 6.53
C SER A 13 4.77 -7.19 6.45
N GLY A 14 4.53 -7.86 5.32
CA GLY A 14 5.00 -9.22 5.03
C GLY A 14 4.43 -10.28 5.95
N ILE A 15 3.14 -10.19 6.30
CA ILE A 15 2.44 -11.17 7.14
C ILE A 15 2.32 -12.50 6.36
N PRO A 16 2.57 -13.67 7.00
CA PRO A 16 2.83 -13.88 8.44
C PRO A 16 4.30 -13.74 8.86
N GLN A 17 5.25 -13.67 7.94
CA GLN A 17 6.68 -13.62 8.27
C GLN A 17 7.10 -12.32 8.99
N LYS A 18 6.25 -11.28 8.98
CA LYS A 18 6.47 -9.95 9.58
C LYS A 18 7.79 -9.32 9.13
N ARG A 19 8.16 -9.53 7.87
CA ARG A 19 9.35 -8.95 7.25
C ARG A 19 8.94 -7.80 6.35
N ASN A 20 9.83 -6.82 6.19
CA ASN A 20 9.62 -5.76 5.21
C ASN A 20 9.65 -6.37 3.81
N VAL A 21 8.47 -6.39 3.16
CA VAL A 21 8.30 -6.87 1.78
C VAL A 21 7.74 -5.72 0.94
N PHE A 22 8.18 -5.61 -0.31
CA PHE A 22 7.76 -4.55 -1.25
C PHE A 22 6.60 -4.97 -2.18
N GLY A 23 5.84 -6.00 -1.79
CA GLY A 23 4.72 -6.54 -2.57
C GLY A 23 3.41 -5.77 -2.40
N LEU A 24 2.56 -5.83 -3.41
CA LEU A 24 1.32 -5.03 -3.44
C LEU A 24 0.22 -5.57 -2.53
N MET A 25 0.10 -6.89 -2.32
CA MET A 25 -0.94 -7.43 -1.44
C MET A 25 -0.53 -7.47 0.04
N THR A 26 0.71 -7.85 0.32
CA THR A 26 1.18 -8.10 1.70
C THR A 26 2.33 -7.20 2.12
N GLY A 27 2.73 -6.26 1.29
CA GLY A 27 3.92 -5.42 1.49
C GLY A 27 3.61 -3.93 1.53
N MET A 28 4.69 -3.15 1.68
CA MET A 28 4.62 -1.70 1.88
C MET A 28 4.08 -0.95 0.65
N SER A 29 4.23 -1.50 -0.56
CA SER A 29 3.68 -0.88 -1.77
C SER A 29 2.16 -0.90 -1.77
N GLY A 30 1.54 -1.97 -1.26
CA GLY A 30 0.09 -2.03 -1.02
C GLY A 30 -0.37 -1.03 0.02
N THR A 31 0.35 -0.93 1.14
CA THR A 31 0.04 0.05 2.19
C THR A 31 0.14 1.48 1.65
N ALA A 32 1.19 1.81 0.90
CA ALA A 32 1.35 3.12 0.29
C ALA A 32 0.25 3.41 -0.76
N TYR A 33 -0.13 2.41 -1.56
CA TYR A 33 -1.23 2.52 -2.51
C TYR A 33 -2.55 2.88 -1.81
N GLU A 34 -2.86 2.20 -0.72
CA GLU A 34 -4.12 2.41 -0.03
C GLU A 34 -4.14 3.72 0.77
N LEU A 35 -2.99 4.14 1.31
CA LEU A 35 -2.83 5.49 1.85
C LEU A 35 -3.07 6.56 0.77
N LEU A 36 -2.54 6.38 -0.45
CA LEU A 36 -2.82 7.28 -1.57
C LEU A 36 -4.31 7.27 -1.95
N ARG A 37 -4.95 6.10 -1.93
CA ARG A 37 -6.39 5.97 -2.20
C ARG A 37 -7.24 6.70 -1.19
N THR A 38 -6.90 6.68 0.09
CA THR A 38 -7.65 7.45 1.11
C THR A 38 -7.64 8.96 0.84
N ILE A 39 -6.57 9.49 0.24
CA ILE A 39 -6.47 10.92 -0.12
C ILE A 39 -7.20 11.21 -1.44
N TYR A 40 -7.15 10.29 -2.42
CA TYR A 40 -7.68 10.47 -3.76
C TYR A 40 -8.68 9.40 -4.18
N LEU A 41 -9.72 9.17 -3.35
CA LEU A 41 -10.67 8.06 -3.48
C LEU A 41 -11.32 7.92 -4.87
N LYS A 42 -11.62 9.04 -5.54
CA LYS A 42 -12.25 9.03 -6.88
C LYS A 42 -11.28 8.75 -8.03
N LYS A 43 -9.97 8.91 -7.81
CA LYS A 43 -8.94 8.77 -8.85
C LYS A 43 -8.16 7.47 -8.73
N VAL A 44 -8.00 6.97 -7.50
CA VAL A 44 -7.27 5.74 -7.22
C VAL A 44 -8.30 4.63 -7.00
N PRO A 45 -8.43 3.69 -7.95
CA PRO A 45 -9.44 2.63 -7.84
C PRO A 45 -9.11 1.64 -6.72
N SER A 46 -10.11 0.92 -6.25
CA SER A 46 -9.92 -0.18 -5.30
C SER A 46 -9.34 -1.41 -6.00
N ILE A 47 -8.08 -1.76 -5.70
CA ILE A 47 -7.48 -3.00 -6.23
C ILE A 47 -8.15 -4.24 -5.59
N LEU A 48 -8.58 -4.14 -4.33
CA LEU A 48 -9.23 -5.24 -3.62
C LEU A 48 -10.61 -5.56 -4.16
N GLU A 49 -11.36 -4.55 -4.60
CA GLU A 49 -12.67 -4.73 -5.24
C GLU A 49 -12.55 -4.93 -6.75
N LEU A 50 -11.31 -4.99 -7.28
CA LEU A 50 -11.02 -5.07 -8.72
C LEU A 50 -11.74 -3.96 -9.51
N GLU A 51 -11.86 -2.77 -8.91
CA GLU A 51 -12.44 -1.62 -9.58
C GLU A 51 -11.56 -1.24 -10.76
N LEU A 52 -12.16 -1.19 -11.95
CA LEU A 52 -11.50 -0.63 -13.11
C LEU A 52 -11.64 0.89 -13.04
N TYR A 53 -10.53 1.58 -13.35
CA TYR A 53 -10.54 3.03 -13.49
C TYR A 53 -11.64 3.44 -14.48
N LYS A 54 -12.64 4.16 -13.99
CA LYS A 54 -13.68 4.77 -14.83
C LYS A 54 -13.17 6.12 -15.28
N ASN A 55 -12.89 6.20 -16.58
CA ASN A 55 -12.45 7.40 -17.26
C ASN A 55 -13.63 8.37 -17.45
#